data_AF-A0A5R2NRY1-F1
#
_entry.id   AF-A0A5R2NRY1-F1
#
_cell.length_a   1.000
_cell.length_b   1.000
_cell.length_c   1.000
_cell.angle_alpha   90.00
_cell.angle_beta   90.00
_cell.angle_gamma   90.00
#
_symmetry.space_group_name_H-M   'P 1'
#
loop_
_entity.id
_entity.type
_entity.pdbx_description
1 polymer ?
#
loop_
_entity_poly.entity_id
_entity_poly.type
_entity_poly.pdbx_seq_one_letter_code
_entity_poly.pdbx_strand_id
1 'polypeptide(L)' 'MNMISHGEASRNDNERENAERVRDLTQRAGIASGLALALILKYGNDPEVLYREAAKLKRDTNNGGR' A
#
# COMPACT_ATOMS: atom_id res chain seq x y z
N MET A 1 -31.23 -5.19 21.40
CA MET A 1 -29.85 -5.73 21.38
C MET A 1 -29.52 -6.11 19.94
N ASN A 2 -28.71 -5.30 19.24
CA ASN A 2 -28.30 -5.60 17.86
C ASN A 2 -27.05 -6.49 17.89
N MET A 3 -27.21 -7.69 17.34
CA MET A 3 -26.26 -8.79 17.37
C MET A 3 -25.37 -8.69 16.12
N ILE A 4 -24.18 -8.08 16.28
CA ILE A 4 -22.91 -8.32 15.56
C ILE A 4 -23.02 -8.76 14.08
N SER A 5 -22.90 -7.81 13.15
CA SER A 5 -22.44 -8.06 11.75
C SER A 5 -20.96 -7.72 11.63
N HIS A 6 -20.07 -8.40 12.36
CA HIS A 6 -18.63 -8.12 12.36
C HIS A 6 -17.82 -8.90 11.31
N GLY A 7 -18.47 -9.62 10.39
CA GLY A 7 -17.78 -10.42 9.36
C GLY A 7 -17.48 -9.67 8.05
N GLU A 8 -18.32 -8.71 7.66
CA GLU A 8 -18.22 -8.06 6.34
C GLU A 8 -17.68 -6.62 6.39
N ALA A 9 -17.85 -5.92 7.53
CA ALA A 9 -17.30 -4.58 7.70
C ALA A 9 -15.76 -4.60 7.75
N SER A 10 -15.16 -5.50 8.53
CA SER A 10 -13.71 -5.52 8.76
C SER A 10 -12.86 -5.81 7.51
N ARG A 11 -13.42 -6.53 6.52
CA ARG A 11 -12.71 -6.78 5.25
C ARG A 11 -12.81 -5.57 4.33
N ASN A 12 -14.00 -4.98 4.26
CA ASN A 12 -14.27 -3.81 3.41
C ASN A 12 -13.55 -2.55 3.91
N ASP A 13 -13.45 -2.36 5.23
CA ASP A 13 -12.66 -1.29 5.84
C ASP A 13 -11.17 -1.44 5.51
N ASN A 14 -10.64 -2.67 5.60
CA ASN A 14 -9.25 -2.96 5.24
C ASN A 14 -8.97 -2.76 3.74
N GLU A 15 -9.89 -3.18 2.85
CA GLU A 15 -9.72 -3.02 1.41
C GLU A 15 -9.76 -1.54 0.99
N ARG A 16 -10.66 -0.76 1.59
CA ARG A 16 -10.80 0.66 1.31
C ARG A 16 -9.62 1.46 1.86
N GLU A 17 -9.19 1.15 3.09
CA GLU A 17 -7.99 1.72 3.70
C GLU A 17 -6.74 1.40 2.86
N ASN A 18 -6.64 0.18 2.34
CA ASN A 18 -5.54 -0.24 1.48
C ASN A 18 -5.56 0.53 0.14
N ALA A 19 -6.73 0.77 -0.45
CA ALA A 19 -6.85 1.53 -1.69
C ALA A 19 -6.40 3.00 -1.53
N GLU A 20 -6.76 3.66 -0.42
CA GLU A 20 -6.30 5.02 -0.12
C GLU A 20 -4.78 5.09 0.09
N ARG A 21 -4.21 4.10 0.77
CA ARG A 21 -2.75 4.00 0.99
C ARG A 21 -1.98 3.70 -0.28
N VAL A 22 -2.49 2.79 -1.13
CA VAL A 22 -1.94 2.54 -2.46
C VAL A 22 -1.88 3.84 -3.24
N ARG A 23 -2.96 4.64 -3.19
CA ARG A 23 -3.03 5.94 -3.88
C ARG A 23 -2.05 6.96 -3.30
N ASP A 24 -1.92 7.06 -1.98
CA ASP A 24 -0.94 7.94 -1.30
C ASP A 24 0.50 7.58 -1.68
N LEU A 25 0.87 6.29 -1.62
CA LEU A 25 2.19 5.78 -2.01
C LEU A 25 2.50 6.00 -3.48
N THR A 26 1.52 5.74 -4.35
CA THR A 26 1.65 5.98 -5.80
C THR A 26 1.88 7.47 -6.07
N GLN A 27 1.15 8.38 -5.40
CA GLN A 27 1.29 9.83 -5.60
C GLN A 27 2.57 10.40 -5.01
N ARG A 28 2.93 10.04 -3.78
CA ARG A 28 4.09 10.62 -3.07
C ARG A 28 5.40 9.97 -3.47
N ALA A 29 5.44 8.64 -3.59
CA ALA A 29 6.65 7.94 -3.99
C ALA A 29 6.79 7.85 -5.53
N GLY A 30 5.69 8.04 -6.29
CA GLY A 30 5.74 7.98 -7.75
C GLY A 30 5.99 6.57 -8.28
N ILE A 31 5.55 5.55 -7.55
CA ILE A 31 5.67 4.13 -7.95
C ILE A 31 4.35 3.62 -8.53
N ALA A 32 4.36 2.53 -9.28
CA ALA A 32 3.15 1.94 -9.84
C ALA A 32 2.23 1.38 -8.73
N SER A 33 0.90 1.49 -8.92
CA SER A 33 -0.09 1.01 -7.94
C SER A 33 0.05 -0.47 -7.58
N GLY A 34 0.47 -1.31 -8.53
CA GLY A 34 0.75 -2.73 -8.28
C GLY A 34 1.94 -2.95 -7.33
N LEU A 35 2.98 -2.12 -7.43
CA LEU A 35 4.11 -2.15 -6.51
C LEU A 35 3.72 -1.63 -5.13
N ALA A 36 2.94 -0.55 -5.07
CA ALA A 36 2.42 -0.03 -3.80
C ALA A 36 1.57 -1.08 -3.06
N LEU A 37 0.69 -1.80 -3.77
CA LEU A 37 -0.10 -2.88 -3.18
C LEU A 37 0.79 -4.04 -2.69
N ALA A 38 1.78 -4.46 -3.48
CA ALA A 38 2.71 -5.50 -3.08
C ALA A 38 3.51 -5.13 -1.82
N LEU A 39 3.90 -3.86 -1.68
CA LEU A 39 4.57 -3.35 -0.48
C LEU A 39 3.65 -3.41 0.73
N ILE A 40 2.40 -2.99 0.61
CA ILE A 40 1.43 -3.02 1.73
C ILE A 40 1.13 -4.45 2.15
N LEU A 41 1.02 -5.38 1.20
CA LEU A 41 0.82 -6.80 1.53
C LEU A 41 2.06 -7.44 2.18
N LYS A 42 3.27 -7.00 1.82
CA LYS A 42 4.52 -7.58 2.30
C LYS A 42 4.97 -7.03 3.65
N TYR A 43 4.86 -5.71 3.83
CA TYR A 43 5.36 -5.00 5.01
C TYR A 43 4.24 -4.54 5.94
N GLY A 44 2.98 -4.81 5.58
CA GLY A 44 1.82 -4.34 6.32
C GLY A 44 1.62 -2.83 6.15
N ASN A 45 1.09 -2.21 7.21
CA ASN A 45 0.62 -0.83 7.18
C ASN A 45 1.63 0.18 7.75
N ASP A 46 2.92 -0.16 7.81
CA ASP A 46 3.97 0.73 8.32
C ASP A 46 4.38 1.77 7.27
N PRO A 47 3.95 3.06 7.41
CA PRO A 47 4.18 4.06 6.37
C PRO A 47 5.68 4.30 6.14
N GLU A 48 6.51 4.32 7.19
CA GLU A 48 7.95 4.56 7.05
C GLU A 48 8.65 3.48 6.21
N VAL A 49 8.31 2.21 6.44
CA VAL A 49 8.85 1.07 5.69
C VAL A 49 8.38 1.14 4.24
N LEU A 50 7.09 1.39 4.01
CA LEU A 50 6.51 1.50 2.68
C LEU A 50 7.17 2.63 1.87
N TYR A 51 7.38 3.80 2.48
CA TYR A 51 8.05 4.94 1.84
C TYR A 51 9.52 4.65 1.52
N ARG A 52 10.25 4.05 2.46
CA ARG A 52 11.66 3.70 2.26
C ARG A 52 11.83 2.70 1.14
N GLU A 53 11.00 1.66 1.10
CA GLU A 53 11.05 0.62 0.08
C GLU A 53 10.57 1.14 -1.28
N ALA A 54 9.51 1.96 -1.31
CA ALA A 54 9.05 2.63 -2.52
C ALA A 54 10.14 3.55 -3.12
N ALA A 55 10.87 4.29 -2.28
CA ALA A 55 11.99 5.12 -2.71
C ALA A 55 13.15 4.30 -3.29
N LYS A 56 13.45 3.12 -2.72
CA LYS A 56 14.42 2.17 -3.28
C LYS A 56 13.96 1.66 -4.65
N LEU A 57 12.71 1.21 -4.76
CA LEU A 57 12.11 0.72 -6.01
C LEU A 57 12.15 1.77 -7.12
N LYS A 58 11.85 3.04 -6.80
CA LYS A 58 11.95 4.14 -7.76
C LYS A 58 13.38 4.33 -8.26
N ARG A 59 14.37 4.25 -7.37
CA ARG A 59 15.79 4.36 -7.74
C ARG A 59 16.25 3.18 -8.58
N ASP A 60 15.84 1.95 -8.22
CA ASP A 60 16.19 0.74 -8.96
C ASP A 60 15.63 0.79 -10.39
N THR A 61 14.37 1.21 -10.53
CA THR A 61 13.72 1.39 -11.85
C THR A 61 14.44 2.44 -12.70
N ASN A 62 14.98 3.50 -12.07
CA ASN A 62 15.70 4.56 -12.78
C ASN A 62 17.18 4.22 -13.04
N ASN A 63 17.73 3.19 -12.38
CA ASN A 63 19.14 2.81 -12.48
C ASN A 63 19.36 1.48 -13.23
N GLY A 64 18.31 0.67 -13.42
CA GLY A 64 18.34 -0.58 -14.20
C GLY A 64 18.25 -0.41 -15.73
N GLY A 65 18.28 0.84 -16.23
CA GLY A 65 18.26 1.16 -17.65
C GLY A 65 19.65 1.44 -18.22
N ARG A 66 20.59 0.49 -18.09
CA ARG A 66 21.89 0.53 -18.78
C ARG A 66 22.14 -0.76 -19.52
#